data_AF-A0A564ZHH8-F1
#
_entry.id   AF-A0A564ZHH8-F1
#
_cell.length_a   1.000
_cell.length_b   1.000
_cell.length_c   1.000
_cell.angle_alpha   90.00
_cell.angle_beta   90.00
_cell.angle_gamma   90.00
#
_symmetry.space_group_name_H-M   'P 1'
#
loop_
_entity.id
_entity.type
_entity.pdbx_description
1 polymer ?
#
loop_
_entity_poly.entity_id
_entity_poly.type
_entity_poly.pdbx_seq_one_letter_code
_entity_poly.pdbx_strand_id
1 'polypeptide(L)'
;MLEATIDCLKAGFGAPYRKWLRYDLAELWDDLTSEQAVRARGWFDYKALQSARARSQAGKDDLYMLQWAVLTMELWARQFIDRNPAEMASIASIASLRLSR
;
A
#
# COMPACT_ATOMS: atom_id res chain seq x y z
N MET A 1 16.61 -36.07 -18.60
CA MET A 1 16.58 -35.06 -17.53
C MET A 1 15.90 -33.78 -18.06
N LEU A 2 14.66 -33.89 -18.56
CA LEU A 2 13.88 -32.75 -19.10
C LEU A 2 12.35 -32.90 -18.84
N GLU A 3 11.85 -34.07 -18.44
CA GLU A 3 10.41 -34.27 -18.16
C GLU A 3 9.89 -33.65 -16.85
N ALA A 4 10.73 -33.47 -15.83
CA ALA A 4 10.26 -33.09 -14.48
C ALA A 4 9.76 -31.64 -14.34
N THR A 5 9.89 -30.81 -15.37
CA THR A 5 9.51 -29.38 -15.31
C THR A 5 8.02 -29.15 -15.61
N ILE A 6 7.37 -30.07 -16.33
CA ILE A 6 6.01 -29.84 -16.84
C ILE A 6 4.93 -30.20 -15.80
N ASP A 7 5.21 -31.14 -14.89
CA ASP A 7 4.24 -31.62 -13.89
C ASP A 7 4.29 -30.88 -12.55
N CYS A 8 5.16 -29.87 -12.40
CA CYS A 8 5.15 -29.03 -11.21
C CYS A 8 3.82 -28.26 -11.11
N LEU A 9 3.12 -28.41 -9.97
CA LEU A 9 2.02 -27.52 -9.61
C LEU A 9 2.48 -26.07 -9.75
N LYS A 10 1.60 -25.19 -10.26
CA LYS A 10 1.86 -23.74 -10.31
C LYS A 10 2.07 -23.23 -8.88
N ALA A 11 3.31 -23.25 -8.42
CA ALA A 11 3.73 -22.57 -7.22
C ALA A 11 3.86 -21.10 -7.62
N GLY A 12 2.86 -20.29 -7.26
CA GLY A 12 3.00 -18.85 -7.39
C GLY A 12 4.23 -18.40 -6.61
N PHE A 13 5.07 -17.56 -7.21
CA PHE A 13 6.11 -16.83 -6.48
C PHE A 13 5.40 -15.84 -5.55
N GLY A 14 4.98 -16.34 -4.39
CA GLY A 14 4.28 -15.53 -3.40
C GLY A 14 5.20 -14.42 -2.93
N ALA A 15 4.70 -13.18 -2.97
CA ALA A 15 5.44 -12.06 -2.42
C ALA A 15 5.74 -12.32 -0.93
N PRO A 16 6.95 -12.00 -0.44
CA PRO A 16 7.35 -12.28 0.93
C PRO A 16 6.77 -11.22 1.89
N TYR A 17 5.44 -11.05 1.90
CA TYR A 17 4.72 -10.01 2.63
C TYR A 17 5.12 -9.94 4.11
N ARG A 18 5.31 -11.09 4.76
CA ARG A 18 5.72 -11.12 6.18
C ARG A 18 7.08 -10.49 6.40
N LYS A 19 8.05 -10.75 5.51
CA LYS A 19 9.39 -10.14 5.58
C LYS A 19 9.29 -8.65 5.28
N TRP A 20 8.61 -8.29 4.19
CA TRP A 20 8.42 -6.91 3.77
C TRP A 20 7.78 -6.07 4.87
N LEU A 21 6.63 -6.47 5.37
CA LEU A 21 5.91 -5.69 6.38
C LEU A 21 6.65 -5.61 7.71
N ARG A 22 7.45 -6.63 8.07
CA ARG A 22 8.25 -6.63 9.30
C ARG A 22 9.48 -5.74 9.21
N TYR A 23 10.12 -5.72 8.03
CA TYR A 23 11.41 -5.06 7.86
C TYR A 23 11.36 -4.02 6.74
N ASP A 24 11.27 -4.48 5.49
CA ASP A 24 11.52 -3.65 4.31
C ASP A 24 10.52 -2.49 4.11
N LEU A 25 9.31 -2.60 4.68
CA LEU A 25 8.22 -1.62 4.61
C LEU A 25 7.87 -1.04 5.98
N ALA A 26 8.71 -1.22 7.00
CA ALA A 26 8.42 -0.74 8.35
C ALA A 26 8.30 0.79 8.41
N GLU A 27 9.23 1.50 7.78
CA GLU A 27 9.22 2.97 7.71
C GLU A 27 8.00 3.48 6.93
N LEU A 28 7.70 2.87 5.77
CA LEU A 28 6.51 3.20 4.99
C LEU A 28 5.21 2.98 5.79
N TRP A 29 5.17 1.92 6.60
CA TRP A 29 4.04 1.69 7.50
C TRP A 29 3.88 2.83 8.50
N ASP A 30 4.96 3.23 9.16
CA ASP A 30 4.92 4.29 10.16
C ASP A 30 4.50 5.64 9.54
N ASP A 31 4.98 5.95 8.33
CA ASP A 31 4.60 7.16 7.60
C ASP A 31 3.11 7.18 7.20
N LEU A 32 2.65 6.10 6.55
CA LEU A 32 1.28 6.01 6.04
C LEU A 32 0.24 5.85 7.15
N THR A 33 0.64 5.28 8.29
CA THR A 33 -0.25 5.04 9.44
C THR A 33 0.05 5.94 10.64
N SER A 34 0.80 7.03 10.43
CA SER A 34 0.99 8.07 11.44
C SER A 34 -0.35 8.61 11.94
N GLU A 35 -0.40 9.05 13.20
CA GLU A 35 -1.65 9.52 13.81
C GLU A 35 -2.29 10.64 13.00
N GLN A 36 -1.47 11.55 12.47
CA GLN A 36 -1.94 12.63 11.60
C GLN A 36 -2.52 12.10 10.29
N ALA A 37 -1.84 11.18 9.59
CA ALA A 37 -2.32 10.63 8.33
C ALA A 37 -3.63 9.86 8.51
N VAL A 38 -3.71 9.01 9.54
CA VAL A 38 -4.90 8.21 9.85
C VAL A 38 -6.09 9.11 10.18
N ARG A 39 -5.88 10.12 11.03
CA ARG A 39 -6.95 11.08 11.39
C ARG A 39 -7.39 11.93 10.21
N ALA A 40 -6.46 12.37 9.36
CA ALA A 40 -6.78 13.15 8.16
C ALA A 40 -7.61 12.33 7.16
N ARG A 41 -7.30 11.03 6.99
CA ARG A 41 -8.05 10.14 6.11
C ARG A 41 -9.42 9.75 6.69
N GLY A 42 -9.47 9.46 8.00
CA GLY A 42 -10.72 9.14 8.71
C GLY A 42 -11.31 7.75 8.45
N TRP A 43 -10.60 6.86 7.74
CA TRP A 43 -11.10 5.50 7.44
C TRP A 43 -10.77 4.46 8.52
N PHE A 44 -9.70 4.68 9.27
CA PHE A 44 -9.19 3.73 10.25
C PHE A 44 -9.03 4.39 11.62
N ASP A 45 -9.06 3.58 12.67
CA ASP A 45 -8.71 4.02 14.03
C ASP A 45 -7.20 3.81 14.27
N TYR A 46 -6.52 4.88 14.70
CA TYR A 46 -5.07 4.86 14.93
C TYR A 46 -4.65 3.84 16.00
N LYS A 47 -5.41 3.74 17.11
CA LYS A 47 -5.06 2.82 18.21
C LYS A 47 -5.25 1.36 17.79
N ALA A 48 -6.30 1.07 17.02
CA ALA A 48 -6.55 -0.26 16.47
C ALA A 48 -5.44 -0.67 15.50
N LEU A 49 -4.98 0.22 14.63
CA LEU A 49 -3.85 -0.04 13.72
C LEU A 49 -2.56 -0.32 14.49
N GLN A 50 -2.24 0.47 15.51
CA GLN A 50 -1.04 0.26 16.32
C GLN A 50 -1.10 -1.06 17.10
N SER A 51 -2.27 -1.40 17.66
CA SER A 51 -2.47 -2.69 18.33
C SER A 51 -2.29 -3.86 17.37
N ALA A 52 -2.89 -3.79 16.18
CA ALA A 52 -2.77 -4.81 15.14
C ALA A 52 -1.31 -4.97 14.67
N ARG A 53 -0.61 -3.86 14.45
CA ARG A 53 0.81 -3.83 14.11
C ARG A 53 1.65 -4.52 15.18
N ALA A 54 1.51 -4.10 16.45
CA ALA A 54 2.27 -4.66 17.56
C ALA A 54 2.06 -6.17 17.73
N ARG A 55 0.81 -6.64 17.65
CA ARG A 55 0.48 -8.08 17.70
C ARG A 55 1.12 -8.87 16.57
N SER A 56 1.11 -8.31 15.36
CA SER A 56 1.75 -8.93 14.20
C SER A 56 3.27 -8.97 14.31
N GLN A 57 3.89 -7.86 14.75
CA GLN A 57 5.34 -7.81 14.94
C GLN A 57 5.81 -8.72 16.07
N ALA A 58 5.02 -8.88 17.13
CA ALA A 58 5.29 -9.85 18.18
C ALA A 58 5.10 -11.32 17.74
N GLY A 59 4.60 -11.57 16.53
CA GLY A 59 4.30 -12.93 16.05
C GLY A 59 3.10 -13.57 16.75
N LYS A 60 2.27 -12.77 17.47
CA LYS A 60 1.09 -13.26 18.18
C LYS A 60 -0.06 -13.57 17.23
N ASP A 61 -0.20 -12.79 16.16
CA ASP A 61 -1.26 -12.93 15.18
C ASP A 61 -0.76 -12.70 13.75
N ASP A 62 -1.31 -13.46 12.82
CA ASP A 62 -0.93 -13.42 11.40
C ASP A 62 -1.70 -12.31 10.63
N LEU A 63 -1.41 -11.05 10.98
CA LEU A 63 -2.12 -9.87 10.47
C LEU A 63 -1.40 -9.17 9.31
N TYR A 64 -0.49 -9.85 8.60
CA TYR A 64 0.26 -9.25 7.50
C TYR A 64 -0.64 -8.85 6.33
N MET A 65 -1.68 -9.62 6.01
CA MET A 65 -2.61 -9.25 4.94
C MET A 65 -3.47 -8.04 5.29
N LEU A 66 -3.84 -7.88 6.56
CA LEU A 66 -4.52 -6.67 7.03
C LEU A 66 -3.61 -5.45 6.87
N GLN A 67 -2.35 -5.57 7.30
CA GLN A 67 -1.38 -4.48 7.16
C GLN A 67 -1.13 -4.15 5.68
N TRP A 68 -1.00 -5.17 4.83
CA TRP A 68 -0.87 -5.00 3.39
C TRP A 68 -2.06 -4.22 2.81
N ALA A 69 -3.29 -4.62 3.17
CA ALA A 69 -4.51 -3.94 2.73
C ALA A 69 -4.52 -2.46 3.14
N VAL A 70 -4.13 -2.14 4.38
CA VAL A 70 -4.06 -0.75 4.86
C VAL A 70 -3.07 0.07 4.04
N LEU A 71 -1.85 -0.43 3.79
CA LEU A 71 -0.86 0.28 2.97
C LEU A 71 -1.36 0.50 1.55
N THR A 72 -1.89 -0.55 0.92
CA THR A 72 -2.37 -0.45 -0.46
C THR A 72 -3.55 0.51 -0.58
N MET A 73 -4.45 0.53 0.40
CA MET A 73 -5.61 1.41 0.40
C MET A 73 -5.19 2.88 0.55
N GLU A 74 -4.27 3.19 1.47
CA GLU A 74 -3.80 4.56 1.65
C GLU A 74 -2.99 5.04 0.44
N LEU A 75 -2.13 4.19 -0.15
CA LEU A 75 -1.40 4.53 -1.39
C LEU A 75 -2.35 4.77 -2.56
N TRP A 76 -3.38 3.93 -2.72
CA TRP A 76 -4.40 4.12 -3.74
C TRP A 76 -5.15 5.45 -3.52
N ALA A 77 -5.53 5.77 -2.28
CA ALA A 77 -6.20 7.02 -1.97
C ALA A 77 -5.33 8.24 -2.33
N ARG A 78 -4.05 8.23 -1.97
CA ARG A 78 -3.10 9.29 -2.36
C ARG A 78 -2.97 9.45 -3.87
N GLN A 79 -3.00 8.35 -4.60
CA GLN A 79 -2.81 8.35 -6.04
C GLN A 79 -4.06 8.73 -6.83
N PHE A 80 -5.27 8.44 -6.32
CA PHE A 80 -6.50 8.58 -7.10
C PHE A 80 -7.56 9.48 -6.47
N ILE A 81 -7.58 9.63 -5.14
CA ILE A 81 -8.48 10.56 -4.45
C ILE A 81 -7.79 11.92 -4.29
N ASP A 82 -6.58 11.92 -3.73
CA ASP A 82 -5.88 13.18 -3.41
C ASP A 82 -5.27 13.82 -4.67
N ARG A 83 -4.90 12.99 -5.64
CA ARG A 83 -4.35 13.41 -6.94
C ARG A 83 -5.23 12.85 -8.04
N ASN A 84 -6.31 13.55 -8.39
CA ASN A 84 -7.15 13.11 -9.51
C ASN A 84 -6.36 13.24 -10.83
N PRO A 85 -5.90 12.13 -11.46
CA PRO A 85 -5.03 12.22 -12.64
C PRO A 85 -5.77 12.80 -13.84
N ALA A 86 -7.09 12.62 -13.89
CA ALA A 86 -7.94 13.17 -14.95
C ALA A 86 -8.05 14.71 -14.85
N GLU A 87 -8.15 15.25 -13.63
CA GLU A 87 -8.12 16.70 -13.42
C GLU A 87 -6.76 17.29 -13.74
N MET A 88 -5.67 16.64 -13.33
CA MET A 88 -4.31 17.08 -13.66
C MET A 88 -4.07 17.12 -15.17
N ALA A 89 -4.53 16.11 -15.92
CA ALA A 89 -4.42 16.08 -17.38
C ALA A 89 -5.21 17.24 -18.03
N SER A 90 -6.40 17.55 -17.53
CA SER A 90 -7.22 18.67 -18.01
C SER A 90 -6.51 20.03 -17.81
N ILE A 91 -5.95 20.26 -16.62
CA ILE A 91 -5.21 21.49 -16.29
C ILE A 91 -3.99 21.64 -17.20
N ALA A 92 -3.23 20.56 -17.43
CA ALA A 92 -2.07 20.56 -18.32
C ALA A 92 -2.44 20.90 -19.77
N SER A 93 -3.56 20.37 -20.28
CA SER A 93 -4.05 20.72 -21.62
C SER A 93 -4.42 22.21 -21.74
N ILE A 94 -5.07 22.78 -20.72
CA ILE A 94 -5.43 24.21 -20.70
C ILE A 94 -4.19 25.11 -20.64
N ALA A 95 -3.19 24.73 -19.83
CA ALA A 95 -1.94 25.47 -19.71
C ALA A 95 -1.16 25.51 -21.05
N SER A 96 -1.07 24.38 -21.75
CA SER A 96 -0.42 24.27 -23.07
C SER A 96 -1.10 25.13 -24.14
N LEU A 97 -2.43 25.23 -24.11
CA LEU A 97 -3.21 26.10 -25.02
C LEU A 97 -2.98 27.60 -24.76
N ARG A 98 -2.70 28.00 -23.51
CA ARG A 98 -2.42 29.40 -23.15
C ARG A 98 -1.00 29.87 -23.48
N LEU A 99 -0.04 28.95 -23.54
CA LEU A 99 1.37 29.25 -23.85
C LEU A 99 1.65 29.32 -25.37
N SER A 100 0.69 28.91 -26.19
CA SER A 100 0.79 28.85 -27.66
C SER A 100 0.11 30.05 -28.37
N ARG A 101 -0.28 31.07 -27.61
CA ARG A 101 -0.82 32.36 -28.08
C ARG A 101 0.08 33.48 -27.61
#